data_AF-R7PZX5-F1
#
_entry.id   AF-R7PZX5-F1
#
_cell.length_a   1.000
_cell.length_b   1.000
_cell.length_c   1.000
_cell.angle_alpha   90.00
_cell.angle_beta   90.00
_cell.angle_gamma   90.00
#
_symmetry.space_group_name_H-M   'P 1'
#
loop_
_entity.id
_entity.type
_entity.pdbx_description
1 polymer ?
#
loop_
_entity_poly.entity_id
_entity_poly.type
_entity_poly.pdbx_seq_one_letter_code
_entity_poly.pdbx_strand_id
1 'polypeptide(L)' 'MLRRKIYSELLKWKNEPFKEALVVKGARQVGKSFIIEQFIKENFERHLTIDFV' A
#
# COMPACT_ATOMS: atom_id res chain seq x y z
N MET A 1 12.71 9.55 6.23
CA MET A 1 11.85 10.30 5.27
C MET A 1 11.17 9.42 4.21
N LEU A 2 11.80 8.34 3.70
CA LEU A 2 11.20 7.49 2.64
C LEU A 2 9.89 6.80 3.04
N ARG A 3 9.83 6.17 4.23
CA ARG A 3 8.60 5.54 4.77
C ARG A 3 7.42 6.52 4.87
N ARG A 4 7.69 7.77 5.26
CA ARG A 4 6.66 8.81 5.39
C ARG A 4 6.06 9.21 4.03
N LYS A 5 6.90 9.31 2.98
CA LYS A 5 6.43 9.69 1.64
C LYS A 5 5.44 8.67 1.10
N ILE A 6 5.84 7.40 1.03
CA ILE A 6 4.95 6.35 0.50
C ILE A 6 3.69 6.18 1.34
N TYR A 7 3.79 6.25 2.68
CA TYR A 7 2.61 6.16 3.55
C TYR A 7 1.63 7.31 3.30
N SER A 8 2.13 8.53 3.10
CA SER A 8 1.27 9.67 2.78
C SER A 8 0.57 9.53 1.43
N GLU A 9 1.22 8.92 0.43
CA GLU A 9 0.61 8.63 -0.87
C GLU A 9 -0.48 7.55 -0.76
N LEU A 10 -0.24 6.50 0.03
CA LEU A 10 -1.24 5.47 0.33
C LEU A 10 -2.44 6.05 1.08
N LEU A 11 -2.22 6.96 2.03
CA LEU A 11 -3.30 7.61 2.77
C LEU A 11 -4.13 8.53 1.88
N LYS A 12 -3.48 9.27 0.97
CA LYS A 12 -4.18 10.06 -0.06
C LYS A 12 -5.06 9.15 -0.92
N TRP A 13 -4.48 8.10 -1.50
CA TRP A 13 -5.21 7.11 -2.30
C TRP A 13 -6.40 6.51 -1.54
N LYS A 14 -6.24 6.14 -0.27
CA LYS A 14 -7.34 5.62 0.56
C LYS A 14 -8.51 6.61 0.69
N ASN A 15 -8.21 7.90 0.75
CA ASN A 15 -9.17 8.97 0.99
C ASN A 15 -9.73 9.58 -0.30
N GLU A 16 -9.23 9.20 -1.47
CA GLU A 16 -9.81 9.62 -2.75
C GLU A 16 -11.26 9.08 -2.88
N PRO A 17 -12.21 9.92 -3.35
CA PRO A 17 -13.61 9.53 -3.48
C PRO A 17 -13.82 8.46 -4.56
N PHE A 18 -12.95 8.40 -5.56
CA PHE A 18 -12.91 7.37 -6.59
C PHE A 18 -11.61 6.60 -6.48
N LYS A 19 -11.65 5.45 -5.83
CA LYS A 19 -10.45 4.63 -5.58
C LYS A 19 -10.13 3.80 -6.80
N GLU A 20 -9.28 4.34 -7.67
CA GLU A 20 -8.68 3.55 -8.75
C GLU A 20 -7.74 2.49 -8.18
N ALA A 21 -7.48 1.43 -8.95
CA ALA A 21 -6.51 0.41 -8.57
C ALA A 21 -5.11 1.03 -8.46
N LEU A 22 -4.45 0.84 -7.32
CA LEU A 22 -3.10 1.33 -7.09
C LEU A 22 -2.06 0.27 -7.50
N VAL A 23 -1.13 0.66 -8.38
CA VAL A 23 -0.01 -0.20 -8.79
C VAL A 23 1.30 0.30 -8.18
N VAL A 24 1.87 -0.47 -7.25
CA VAL A 24 3.15 -0.11 -6.59
C VAL A 24 4.33 -0.73 -7.32
N LYS A 25 5.10 0.10 -8.03
CA LYS A 25 6.29 -0.32 -8.80
C LYS A 25 7.59 0.00 -8.07
N GLY A 26 8.67 -0.71 -8.41
CA GLY A 26 10.02 -0.45 -7.91
C GLY A 26 10.91 -1.70 -7.89
N ALA A 27 12.20 -1.53 -7.60
CA ALA A 27 13.19 -2.61 -7.59
C ALA A 27 12.79 -3.79 -6.69
N ARG A 28 13.26 -5.00 -7.00
CA ARG A 28 12.99 -6.20 -6.17
C ARG A 28 13.57 -6.00 -4.76
N GLN A 29 12.93 -6.60 -3.75
CA GLN A 29 13.39 -6.64 -2.36
C GLN A 29 13.55 -5.29 -1.63
N VAL A 30 12.95 -4.20 -2.12
CA VAL A 30 12.98 -2.88 -1.45
C VAL A 30 11.92 -2.68 -0.36
N GLY A 31 11.19 -3.72 0.03
CA GLY A 31 10.16 -3.64 1.08
C GLY A 31 8.79 -3.13 0.62
N LYS A 32 8.43 -3.29 -0.66
CA LYS A 32 7.11 -2.88 -1.21
C LYS A 32 5.95 -3.65 -0.56
N SER A 33 6.02 -4.97 -0.50
CA SER A 33 4.98 -5.80 0.14
C SER A 33 4.84 -5.45 1.62
N PHE A 34 5.97 -5.29 2.32
CA PHE A 34 6.00 -4.93 3.74
C PHE A 34 5.20 -3.65 4.03
N ILE A 35 5.40 -2.57 3.28
CA ILE A 35 4.69 -1.31 3.55
C ILE A 35 3.20 -1.41 3.20
N ILE A 36 2.84 -2.16 2.15
CA ILE A 36 1.44 -2.39 1.77
C ILE A 36 0.72 -3.21 2.83
N GLU A 37 1.30 -4.30 3.31
CA GLU A 37 0.72 -5.12 4.37
C GLU A 37 0.54 -4.33 5.66
N GLN A 38 1.56 -3.56 6.07
CA GLN A 38 1.48 -2.74 7.27
C GLN A 38 0.37 -1.69 7.12
N PHE A 39 0.33 -0.98 5.99
CA PHE A 39 -0.71 0.02 5.71
C PHE A 39 -2.11 -0.59 5.74
N ILE A 40 -2.31 -1.75 5.09
CA ILE A 40 -3.61 -2.41 5.02
C ILE A 40 -4.08 -2.82 6.42
N LYS A 41 -3.22 -3.47 7.22
CA LYS A 41 -3.54 -3.88 8.59
C LYS A 41 -3.95 -2.72 9.50
N GLU A 42 -3.34 -1.55 9.31
CA GLU A 42 -3.65 -0.34 10.09
C GLU A 42 -4.92 0.39 9.62
N ASN A 43 -5.29 0.23 8.34
CA ASN A 43 -6.28 1.10 7.71
C ASN A 43 -7.58 0.41 7.29
N PHE A 44 -7.61 -0.92 7.27
CA PHE A 44 -8.74 -1.72 6.83
C PHE A 44 -8.99 -2.87 7.81
N GLU A 45 -10.20 -2.93 8.35
CA GLU A 45 -10.63 -4.02 9.24
C GLU A 45 -10.60 -5.38 8.53
N ARG A 46 -10.89 -5.39 7.23
CA ARG A 46 -10.93 -6.60 6.40
C ARG A 46 -10.14 -6.38 5.12
N HIS A 47 -9.33 -7.37 4.76
CA HIS A 47 -8.56 -7.40 3.52
C HIS A 47 -8.33 -8.84 3.05
N LEU A 48 -8.11 -9.00 1.76
CA LEU A 48 -7.67 -10.24 1.13
C LEU A 48 -6.37 -9.96 0.39
N THR A 49 -5.33 -10.73 0.71
CA THR A 49 -4.07 -10.72 -0.03
C THR A 49 -4.02 -11.97 -0.89
N ILE A 50 -3.80 -11.80 -2.20
CA ILE A 50 -3.60 -12.88 -3.14
C ILE A 50 -2.14 -12.82 -3.60
N ASP A 51 -1.39 -13.88 -3.31
CA ASP A 51 -0.03 -14.07 -3.80
C ASP A 51 -0.05 -15.14 -4.90
N PHE A 52 0.54 -14.82 -6.05
CA PHE A 52 0.61 -15.71 -7.22
C PHE A 52 1.97 -16.40 -7.34
N VAL A 53 2.84 -16.20 -6.34
CA VAL A 53 4.16 -16.85 -6.21
C VAL A 53 4.02 -18.29 -5.76
#